data_AF-A0A840TQE0-F1
#
_entry.id   AF-A0A840TQE0-F1
#
_cell.length_a   1.000
_cell.length_b   1.000
_cell.length_c   1.000
_cell.angle_alpha   90.00
_cell.angle_beta   90.00
_cell.angle_gamma   90.00
#
_symmetry.space_group_name_H-M   'P 1'
#
loop_
_entity.id
_entity.type
_entity.pdbx_description
1 polymer ?
#
loop_
_entity_poly.entity_id
_entity_poly.type
_entity_poly.pdbx_seq_one_letter_code
_entity_poly.pdbx_strand_id
1 'polypeptide(L)'
;MKRFLFLWFLFLGGAFVLASCNSQSAQTGKSSQSAEGASAGGPTQTYVEGKDYLVYERVRLLDQNGFSQPVEAYSILLPSGWTQESEVVWTKGTVCDGTSSWMKARSADGKFSIQFFPARIYGWNDNPVLNQANTQTENCTLMQPTEAEAYLRNVFGPEELGNPDVVNVRLNQAVVAQMQQKNEAFVREMQQYGSGRITFNQTAVNADVRWRDGTAGFVILGVNVSIGGVPNIYDGTSSTIYTTEASPRIVFKYPQGEEEGARRQLAAIMSSFRTNPAWANAVNGYGNKGT
;
A
#
# COMPACT_ATOMS: atom_id res chain seq x y z
N MET A 1 14.59 19.64 -34.26
CA MET A 1 13.58 19.41 -33.19
C MET A 1 13.63 17.93 -32.82
N LYS A 2 14.38 17.58 -31.77
CA LYS A 2 14.49 16.20 -31.26
C LYS A 2 13.41 16.00 -30.20
N ARG A 3 12.42 15.16 -30.49
CA ARG A 3 11.45 14.68 -29.50
C ARG A 3 12.14 13.58 -28.68
N PHE A 4 12.54 13.90 -27.46
CA PHE A 4 12.89 12.89 -26.46
C PHE A 4 11.56 12.28 -25.98
N LEU A 5 11.38 10.99 -26.22
CA LEU A 5 10.29 10.20 -25.65
C LEU A 5 10.59 10.06 -24.15
N PHE A 6 9.98 10.89 -23.31
CA PHE A 6 9.93 10.67 -21.86
C PHE A 6 8.80 9.68 -21.59
N LEU A 7 9.16 8.45 -21.21
CA LEU A 7 8.22 7.46 -20.67
C LEU A 7 7.83 7.89 -19.25
N TRP A 8 6.62 8.43 -19.12
CA TRP A 8 6.03 8.78 -17.84
C TRP A 8 5.51 7.51 -17.15
N PHE A 9 6.13 7.14 -16.04
CA PHE A 9 5.62 6.07 -15.17
C PHE A 9 4.57 6.67 -14.23
N LEU A 10 3.30 6.41 -14.55
CA LEU A 10 2.16 6.83 -13.73
C LEU A 10 1.96 5.86 -12.58
N PHE A 11 2.21 6.34 -11.36
CA PHE A 11 1.91 5.61 -10.12
C PHE A 11 0.41 5.73 -9.80
N LEU A 12 -0.31 4.62 -10.02
CA LEU A 12 -1.72 4.50 -9.66
C LEU A 12 -1.88 4.24 -8.16
N GLY A 13 -2.04 5.32 -7.40
CA GLY A 13 -2.58 5.27 -6.05
C GLY A 13 -4.04 4.80 -6.09
N GLY A 14 -4.29 3.54 -5.73
CA GLY A 14 -5.63 2.94 -5.86
C GLY A 14 -6.01 1.94 -4.77
N ALA A 15 -7.07 2.29 -4.05
CA ALA A 15 -7.97 1.52 -3.18
C ALA A 15 -7.71 0.02 -2.94
N PHE A 16 -7.56 -0.33 -1.66
CA PHE A 16 -7.81 -1.69 -1.17
C PHE A 16 -9.33 -1.96 -1.18
N VAL A 17 -9.76 -2.91 -2.01
CA VAL A 17 -11.07 -3.56 -1.85
C VAL A 17 -10.80 -4.95 -1.30
N LEU A 18 -11.00 -5.11 0.00
CA LEU A 18 -11.02 -6.42 0.63
C LEU A 18 -12.38 -7.07 0.31
N ALA A 19 -12.34 -8.17 -0.44
CA ALA A 19 -13.50 -8.98 -0.72
C ALA A 19 -13.97 -9.63 0.61
N SER A 20 -15.10 -9.18 1.15
CA SER A 20 -15.81 -9.94 2.17
C SER A 20 -16.49 -11.13 1.47
N CYS A 21 -16.20 -12.34 1.91
CA CYS A 21 -16.96 -13.53 1.54
C CYS A 21 -18.42 -13.33 1.95
N ASN A 22 -19.31 -13.14 0.98
CA ASN A 22 -20.75 -13.13 1.20
C ASN A 22 -21.28 -14.52 0.84
N SER A 23 -21.49 -15.36 1.83
CA SER A 23 -22.19 -16.64 1.65
C SER A 23 -23.68 -16.35 1.45
N GLN A 24 -24.08 -16.27 0.18
CA GLN A 24 -25.49 -16.20 -0.21
C GLN A 24 -26.08 -17.61 -0.22
N SER A 25 -26.73 -17.99 0.87
CA SER A 25 -27.77 -19.01 0.84
C SER A 25 -29.08 -18.31 0.43
N ALA A 26 -29.57 -18.67 -0.75
CA ALA A 26 -30.84 -18.22 -1.27
C ALA A 26 -31.99 -18.84 -0.47
N GLN A 27 -32.85 -17.99 0.11
CA GLN A 27 -34.23 -18.36 0.41
C GLN A 27 -35.16 -17.17 0.13
N THR A 28 -35.97 -17.34 -0.90
CA THR A 28 -37.14 -16.55 -1.29
C THR A 28 -38.22 -16.54 -0.21
N GLY A 29 -38.74 -15.36 0.14
CA GLY A 29 -39.97 -15.23 0.93
C GLY A 29 -40.29 -13.78 1.31
N LYS A 30 -41.39 -13.24 0.74
CA LYS A 30 -41.92 -11.90 0.99
C LYS A 30 -42.33 -11.68 2.45
N SER A 31 -41.95 -10.57 3.05
CA SER A 31 -42.89 -9.58 3.64
C SER A 31 -42.12 -8.38 4.21
N SER A 32 -42.64 -7.19 3.91
CA SER A 32 -42.28 -5.91 4.52
C SER A 32 -42.68 -5.90 5.99
N GLN A 33 -41.70 -5.80 6.89
CA GLN A 33 -41.94 -5.37 8.26
C GLN A 33 -40.83 -4.42 8.68
N SER A 34 -41.22 -3.16 8.86
CA SER A 34 -40.50 -2.15 9.62
C SER A 34 -40.16 -2.71 11.00
N ALA A 35 -38.88 -2.85 11.31
CA ALA A 35 -38.42 -3.20 12.65
C ALA A 35 -38.34 -1.92 13.50
N GLU A 36 -39.49 -1.45 13.94
CA GLU A 36 -39.59 -0.69 15.20
C GLU A 36 -39.14 -1.59 16.35
N GLY A 37 -38.38 -0.99 17.28
CA GLY A 37 -37.64 -1.67 18.32
C GLY A 37 -38.46 -2.66 19.14
N ALA A 38 -38.02 -3.91 19.12
CA ALA A 38 -38.37 -4.90 20.13
C ALA A 38 -37.36 -4.80 21.28
N SER A 39 -37.68 -4.00 22.31
CA SER A 39 -37.05 -4.13 23.62
C SER A 39 -37.60 -5.41 24.29
N ALA A 40 -36.98 -6.55 24.01
CA ALA A 40 -37.23 -7.78 24.75
C ALA A 40 -36.40 -7.74 26.04
N GLY A 41 -37.09 -7.70 27.19
CA GLY A 41 -36.53 -7.69 28.54
C GLY A 41 -35.84 -9.01 28.92
N GLY A 42 -34.63 -9.22 28.39
CA GLY A 42 -33.60 -10.00 29.09
C GLY A 42 -32.85 -9.10 30.08
N PRO A 43 -32.05 -9.65 31.01
CA PRO A 43 -31.21 -8.83 31.88
C PRO A 43 -30.40 -7.88 31.01
N THR A 44 -30.48 -6.57 31.30
CA THR A 44 -29.74 -5.53 30.57
C THR A 44 -28.25 -5.81 30.74
N GLN A 45 -27.67 -6.56 29.81
CA GLN A 45 -26.26 -6.83 29.82
C GLN A 45 -25.56 -5.49 29.61
N THR A 46 -24.95 -5.00 30.68
CA THR A 46 -24.16 -3.79 30.65
C THR A 46 -22.83 -4.15 30.05
N TYR A 47 -22.70 -3.92 28.75
CA TYR A 47 -21.44 -4.11 28.04
C TYR A 47 -20.46 -3.01 28.45
N VAL A 48 -19.23 -3.38 28.76
CA VAL A 48 -18.14 -2.49 29.16
C VAL A 48 -17.16 -2.33 28.01
N GLU A 49 -16.91 -1.09 27.60
CA GLU A 49 -15.90 -0.76 26.59
C GLU A 49 -14.51 -1.24 27.03
N GLY A 50 -13.72 -1.77 26.10
CA GLY A 50 -12.40 -2.32 26.35
C GLY A 50 -12.41 -3.75 26.91
N LYS A 51 -13.55 -4.24 27.40
CA LYS A 51 -13.73 -5.62 27.85
C LYS A 51 -14.61 -6.42 26.91
N ASP A 52 -15.82 -5.93 26.64
CA ASP A 52 -16.82 -6.66 25.88
C ASP A 52 -16.89 -6.18 24.41
N TYR A 53 -16.49 -4.93 24.15
CA TYR A 53 -16.40 -4.36 22.81
C TYR A 53 -15.28 -3.31 22.72
N LEU A 54 -14.85 -3.01 21.50
CA LEU A 54 -13.90 -1.93 21.20
C LEU A 54 -14.60 -0.88 20.34
N VAL A 55 -14.41 0.39 20.68
CA VAL A 55 -14.88 1.53 19.88
C VAL A 55 -13.78 1.90 18.89
N TYR A 56 -14.18 2.15 17.65
CA TYR A 56 -13.30 2.62 16.60
C TYR A 56 -13.77 3.97 16.05
N GLU A 57 -12.82 4.84 15.75
CA GLU A 57 -13.03 6.16 15.21
C GLU A 57 -12.44 6.28 13.82
N ARG A 58 -13.17 6.99 12.95
CA ARG A 58 -12.70 7.25 11.60
C ARG A 58 -11.67 8.38 11.61
N VAL A 59 -10.44 8.05 11.25
CA VAL A 59 -9.39 9.01 10.98
C VAL A 59 -9.25 9.24 9.48
N ARG A 60 -8.82 10.44 9.10
CA ARG A 60 -8.71 10.89 7.71
C ARG A 60 -7.26 11.29 7.46
N LEU A 61 -6.69 10.77 6.39
CA LEU A 61 -5.44 11.26 5.83
C LEU A 61 -5.79 12.37 4.84
N LEU A 62 -5.31 13.58 5.13
CA LEU A 62 -5.58 14.75 4.30
C LEU A 62 -4.39 15.03 3.38
N ASP A 63 -4.69 15.23 2.10
CA ASP A 63 -3.77 15.84 1.15
C ASP A 63 -3.81 17.36 1.35
N GLN A 64 -2.76 17.90 1.97
CA GLN A 64 -2.65 19.31 2.30
C GLN A 64 -2.09 20.15 1.13
N ASN A 65 -1.44 19.50 0.16
CA ASN A 65 -0.57 20.18 -0.80
C ASN A 65 -1.02 20.01 -2.27
N GLY A 66 -1.82 18.98 -2.57
CA GLY A 66 -2.27 18.68 -3.93
C GLY A 66 -3.40 19.57 -4.45
N PHE A 67 -4.09 20.29 -3.56
CA PHE A 67 -5.34 21.01 -3.86
C PHE A 67 -5.38 22.38 -3.18
N SER A 68 -6.33 23.23 -3.57
CA SER A 68 -6.50 24.59 -3.01
C SER A 68 -6.91 24.61 -1.53
N GLN A 69 -7.36 23.48 -1.00
CA GLN A 69 -7.72 23.27 0.40
C GLN A 69 -7.42 21.80 0.77
N PRO A 70 -7.26 21.47 2.06
CA PRO A 70 -7.07 20.09 2.47
C PRO A 70 -8.19 19.17 1.98
N VAL A 71 -7.85 18.13 1.23
CA VAL A 71 -8.80 17.14 0.71
C VAL A 71 -8.52 15.79 1.35
N GLU A 72 -9.56 15.06 1.75
CA GLU A 72 -9.39 13.70 2.23
C GLU A 72 -8.90 12.78 1.10
N ALA A 73 -7.73 12.16 1.27
CA ALA A 73 -7.19 11.16 0.36
C ALA A 73 -7.63 9.74 0.77
N TYR A 74 -7.52 9.45 2.07
CA TYR A 74 -7.84 8.14 2.64
C TYR A 74 -8.57 8.28 3.98
N SER A 75 -9.31 7.25 4.35
CA SER A 75 -9.78 7.09 5.72
C SER A 75 -9.65 5.65 6.21
N ILE A 76 -9.51 5.51 7.52
CA ILE A 76 -9.36 4.23 8.21
C ILE A 76 -9.99 4.34 9.60
N LEU A 77 -10.41 3.21 10.16
CA LEU A 77 -10.87 3.10 11.53
C LEU A 77 -9.68 2.72 12.42
N LEU A 78 -9.44 3.52 13.46
CA LEU A 78 -8.48 3.22 14.53
C LEU A 78 -9.24 3.09 15.86
N PRO A 79 -8.77 2.28 16.82
CA PRO A 79 -9.39 2.24 18.13
C PRO A 79 -9.42 3.63 18.78
N SER A 80 -10.47 3.91 19.55
CA SER A 80 -10.60 5.20 20.24
C SER A 80 -9.39 5.45 21.16
N GLY A 81 -9.00 6.73 21.26
CA GLY A 81 -7.83 7.16 22.02
C GLY A 81 -6.48 6.96 21.32
N TRP A 82 -6.44 6.46 20.09
CA TRP A 82 -5.20 6.39 19.31
C TRP A 82 -4.80 7.76 18.77
N THR A 83 -3.51 8.07 18.84
CA THR A 83 -2.91 9.23 18.17
C THR A 83 -2.43 8.84 16.78
N GLN A 84 -2.57 9.74 15.79
CA GLN A 84 -2.11 9.49 14.42
C GLN A 84 -1.43 10.72 13.80
N GLU A 85 -0.47 10.45 12.93
CA GLU A 85 0.20 11.40 12.05
C GLU A 85 0.22 10.82 10.63
N SER A 86 0.00 11.67 9.64
CA SER A 86 0.00 11.26 8.24
C SER A 86 0.23 12.41 7.28
N GLU A 87 0.68 12.05 6.07
CA GLU A 87 0.94 13.00 5.00
C GLU A 87 0.74 12.36 3.63
N VAL A 88 0.34 13.19 2.65
CA VAL A 88 0.43 12.89 1.22
C VAL A 88 1.56 13.73 0.63
N VAL A 89 2.57 13.07 0.09
CA VAL A 89 3.77 13.67 -0.49
C VAL A 89 3.66 13.63 -2.00
N TRP A 90 3.86 14.79 -2.63
CA TRP A 90 3.88 14.96 -4.08
C TRP A 90 5.32 15.09 -4.57
N THR A 91 5.80 14.11 -5.33
CA THR A 91 7.11 14.18 -5.99
C THR A 91 6.89 14.63 -7.44
N LYS A 92 7.61 15.69 -7.87
CA LYS A 92 7.54 16.27 -9.21
C LYS A 92 8.94 16.52 -9.78
N GLY A 93 9.09 16.42 -11.10
CA GLY A 93 10.31 16.74 -11.85
C GLY A 93 11.33 15.61 -12.00
N THR A 94 10.99 14.38 -11.65
CA THR A 94 11.85 13.19 -11.67
C THR A 94 11.18 12.01 -12.38
N VAL A 95 11.96 10.98 -12.70
CA VAL A 95 11.40 9.71 -13.25
C VAL A 95 10.59 8.91 -12.22
N CYS A 96 10.60 9.33 -10.95
CA CYS A 96 9.84 8.76 -9.84
C CYS A 96 8.72 9.70 -9.38
N ASP A 97 8.20 10.54 -10.30
CA ASP A 97 7.09 11.46 -10.03
C ASP A 97 5.80 10.72 -9.66
N GLY A 98 5.08 11.29 -8.71
CA GLY A 98 3.83 10.71 -8.24
C GLY A 98 3.45 11.16 -6.85
N THR A 99 2.38 10.56 -6.33
CA THR A 99 1.92 10.75 -4.96
C THR A 99 2.28 9.55 -4.12
N SER A 100 2.94 9.76 -3.00
CA SER A 100 3.12 8.75 -1.95
C SER A 100 2.43 9.22 -0.67
N SER A 101 2.12 8.29 0.22
CA SER A 101 1.52 8.63 1.50
C SER A 101 2.11 7.79 2.60
N TRP A 102 2.22 8.37 3.79
CA TRP A 102 2.63 7.64 4.99
C TRP A 102 1.66 7.93 6.14
N MET A 103 1.56 6.99 7.06
CA MET A 103 0.80 7.16 8.30
C MET A 103 1.49 6.43 9.44
N LYS A 104 1.50 7.03 10.61
CA LYS A 104 1.86 6.40 11.88
C LYS A 104 0.72 6.59 12.85
N ALA A 105 0.29 5.52 13.51
CA ALA A 105 -0.66 5.62 14.60
C ALA A 105 -0.27 4.74 15.78
N ARG A 106 -0.63 5.16 16.98
CA ARG A 106 -0.22 4.52 18.24
C ARG A 106 -1.36 4.52 19.26
N SER A 107 -1.47 3.46 20.04
CA SER A 107 -2.35 3.41 21.21
C SER A 107 -1.92 4.41 22.28
N ALA A 108 -2.87 4.85 23.12
CA ALA A 108 -2.61 5.79 24.21
C ALA A 108 -1.53 5.30 25.20
N ASP A 109 -1.44 3.98 25.41
CA ASP A 109 -0.43 3.34 26.26
C ASP A 109 0.90 3.04 25.55
N GLY A 110 1.00 3.35 24.26
CA GLY A 110 2.19 3.19 23.45
C GLY A 110 2.54 1.75 23.03
N LYS A 111 1.76 0.75 23.48
CA LYS A 111 2.05 -0.68 23.28
C LYS A 111 1.78 -1.17 21.87
N PHE A 112 0.77 -0.61 21.23
CA PHE A 112 0.37 -0.96 19.87
C PHE A 112 0.67 0.20 18.93
N SER A 113 1.13 -0.13 17.73
CA SER A 113 1.30 0.88 16.68
C SER A 113 1.11 0.29 15.31
N ILE A 114 0.56 1.06 14.39
CA ILE A 114 0.54 0.74 12.96
C ILE A 114 1.28 1.83 12.19
N GLN A 115 2.10 1.41 11.23
CA GLN A 115 2.81 2.32 10.35
C GLN A 115 2.67 1.88 8.90
N PHE A 116 2.23 2.81 8.07
CA PHE A 116 2.21 2.75 6.62
C PHE A 116 3.42 3.56 6.15
N PHE A 117 4.40 2.89 5.58
CA PHE A 117 5.57 3.53 5.00
C PHE A 117 5.23 3.98 3.57
N PRO A 118 5.84 5.09 3.09
CA PRO A 118 5.63 5.55 1.71
C PRO A 118 6.09 4.49 0.72
N ALA A 119 5.67 4.51 -0.54
CA ALA A 119 6.26 3.63 -1.55
C ALA A 119 7.76 3.96 -1.72
N ARG A 120 8.57 2.94 -2.01
CA ARG A 120 9.96 3.13 -2.47
C ARG A 120 10.08 2.60 -3.89
N ILE A 121 10.76 3.37 -4.72
CA ILE A 121 10.94 3.05 -6.13
C ILE A 121 12.43 2.94 -6.41
N TYR A 122 12.80 1.90 -7.14
CA TYR A 122 14.17 1.63 -7.54
C TYR A 122 14.26 1.41 -9.04
N GLY A 123 15.26 2.01 -9.66
CA GLY A 123 15.59 1.78 -11.06
C GLY A 123 16.74 0.79 -11.20
N TRP A 124 16.72 0.00 -12.27
CA TRP A 124 17.87 -0.79 -12.69
C TRP A 124 17.88 -0.99 -14.21
N ASN A 125 19.07 -1.05 -14.79
CA ASN A 125 19.29 -1.34 -16.19
C ASN A 125 20.27 -2.52 -16.32
N ASP A 126 20.08 -3.38 -17.31
CA ASP A 126 21.05 -4.44 -17.63
C ASP A 126 22.35 -3.90 -18.25
N ASN A 127 22.32 -2.66 -18.76
CA ASN A 127 23.47 -1.92 -19.26
C ASN A 127 24.12 -1.06 -18.14
N PRO A 128 25.38 -1.35 -17.76
CA PRO A 128 26.07 -0.62 -16.70
C PRO A 128 26.30 0.86 -17.02
N VAL A 129 26.41 1.23 -18.31
CA VAL A 129 26.57 2.64 -18.73
C VAL A 129 25.30 3.44 -18.41
N LEU A 130 24.13 2.84 -18.62
CA LEU A 130 22.85 3.48 -18.31
C LEU A 130 22.62 3.59 -16.80
N ASN A 131 23.09 2.62 -16.01
CA ASN A 131 23.06 2.74 -14.55
C ASN A 131 23.94 3.89 -14.04
N GLN A 132 25.14 4.07 -14.60
CA GLN A 132 26.02 5.19 -14.23
C GLN A 132 25.46 6.56 -14.61
N ALA A 133 24.70 6.62 -15.71
CA ALA A 133 24.05 7.85 -16.17
C ALA A 133 22.75 8.16 -15.40
N ASN A 134 22.23 7.25 -14.57
CA ASN A 134 20.99 7.46 -13.85
C ASN A 134 21.23 8.34 -12.62
N THR A 135 20.55 9.48 -12.57
CA THR A 135 20.67 10.43 -11.45
C THR A 135 19.88 9.89 -10.27
N GLN A 136 20.57 9.41 -9.23
CA GLN A 136 19.88 8.96 -8.02
C GLN A 136 19.25 10.15 -7.30
N THR A 137 17.98 9.99 -6.93
CA THR A 137 17.28 10.91 -6.04
C THR A 137 16.85 10.16 -4.79
N GLU A 138 16.46 10.87 -3.73
CA GLU A 138 16.03 10.27 -2.47
C GLU A 138 14.88 9.25 -2.64
N ASN A 139 14.06 9.43 -3.68
CA ASN A 139 12.91 8.58 -3.98
C ASN A 139 13.14 7.62 -5.16
N CYS A 140 14.32 7.65 -5.77
CA CYS A 140 14.67 6.93 -6.98
C CYS A 140 16.13 6.47 -6.92
N THR A 141 16.38 5.37 -6.22
CA THR A 141 17.72 4.80 -6.04
C THR A 141 17.95 3.63 -6.97
N LEU A 142 19.22 3.25 -7.20
CA LEU A 142 19.52 2.05 -7.98
C LEU A 142 19.46 0.81 -7.10
N MET A 143 18.70 -0.20 -7.52
CA MET A 143 18.67 -1.50 -6.87
C MET A 143 18.29 -2.56 -7.90
N GLN A 144 19.02 -3.68 -7.92
CA GLN A 144 18.63 -4.82 -8.74
C GLN A 144 17.19 -5.27 -8.39
N PRO A 145 16.44 -5.81 -9.37
CA PRO A 145 15.12 -6.37 -9.12
C PRO A 145 15.15 -7.40 -8.00
N THR A 146 14.17 -7.33 -7.12
CA THR A 146 14.06 -8.24 -5.97
C THR A 146 12.61 -8.62 -5.75
N GLU A 147 12.41 -9.72 -5.03
CA GLU A 147 11.10 -10.15 -4.54
C GLU A 147 10.84 -9.64 -3.12
N ALA A 148 9.59 -9.72 -2.66
CA ALA A 148 9.15 -9.16 -1.40
C ALA A 148 9.85 -9.74 -0.17
N GLU A 149 10.08 -11.06 -0.10
CA GLU A 149 10.81 -11.64 1.04
C GLU A 149 12.27 -11.19 1.08
N ALA A 150 12.95 -11.20 -0.07
CA ALA A 150 14.32 -10.73 -0.17
C ALA A 150 14.43 -9.23 0.16
N TYR A 151 13.48 -8.40 -0.30
CA TYR A 151 13.41 -7.00 0.08
C TYR A 151 13.21 -6.80 1.58
N LEU A 152 12.32 -7.58 2.21
CA LEU A 152 12.10 -7.55 3.66
C LEU A 152 13.40 -7.82 4.43
N ARG A 153 14.12 -8.87 4.05
CA ARG A 153 15.31 -9.34 4.78
C ARG A 153 16.54 -8.47 4.55
N ASN A 154 16.71 -7.96 3.33
CA ASN A 154 17.96 -7.32 2.92
C ASN A 154 17.90 -5.79 2.92
N VAL A 155 16.70 -5.20 2.86
CA VAL A 155 16.52 -3.74 2.76
C VAL A 155 15.60 -3.24 3.87
N PHE A 156 14.32 -3.60 3.84
CA PHE A 156 13.32 -2.97 4.71
C PHE A 156 13.58 -3.27 6.20
N GLY A 157 13.87 -4.52 6.54
CA GLY A 157 14.19 -4.95 7.89
C GLY A 157 15.39 -4.20 8.47
N PRO A 158 16.57 -4.30 7.86
CA PRO A 158 17.78 -3.64 8.34
C PRO A 158 17.71 -2.11 8.36
N GLU A 159 17.20 -1.49 7.31
CA GLU A 159 17.31 -0.04 7.12
C GLU A 159 16.20 0.77 7.79
N GLU A 160 14.97 0.25 7.82
CA GLU A 160 13.80 1.03 8.27
C GLU A 160 13.12 0.44 9.50
N LEU A 161 13.27 -0.87 9.76
CA LEU A 161 12.61 -1.53 10.89
C LEU A 161 13.51 -1.72 12.10
N GLY A 162 14.80 -1.34 12.04
CA GLY A 162 15.74 -1.57 13.14
C GLY A 162 16.15 -3.04 13.27
N ASN A 163 16.22 -3.74 12.14
CA ASN A 163 16.71 -5.11 11.99
C ASN A 163 16.05 -6.16 12.90
N PRO A 164 14.72 -6.37 12.80
CA PRO A 164 14.04 -7.42 13.56
C PRO A 164 14.39 -8.83 13.06
N ASP A 165 14.23 -9.81 13.94
CA ASP A 165 14.26 -11.22 13.57
C ASP A 165 12.98 -11.58 12.81
N VAL A 166 13.12 -12.02 11.56
CA VAL A 166 11.99 -12.48 10.75
C VAL A 166 11.70 -13.94 11.09
N VAL A 167 10.62 -14.16 11.83
CA VAL A 167 10.26 -15.47 12.42
C VAL A 167 9.52 -16.36 11.42
N ASN A 168 8.58 -15.77 10.68
CA ASN A 168 7.77 -16.50 9.71
C ASN A 168 7.46 -15.60 8.53
N VAL A 169 7.39 -16.17 7.32
CA VAL A 169 7.04 -15.47 6.09
C VAL A 169 6.03 -16.31 5.34
N ARG A 170 4.93 -15.69 4.92
CA ARG A 170 3.85 -16.33 4.16
C ARG A 170 3.53 -15.50 2.94
N LEU A 171 3.43 -16.15 1.78
CA LEU A 171 3.00 -15.50 0.54
C LEU A 171 1.57 -14.95 0.69
N ASN A 172 1.35 -13.70 0.31
CA ASN A 172 0.07 -13.04 0.36
C ASN A 172 -0.57 -13.04 -1.04
N GLN A 173 -1.21 -14.17 -1.38
CA GLN A 173 -1.85 -14.38 -2.68
C GLN A 173 -2.95 -13.36 -3.00
N ALA A 174 -3.67 -12.87 -1.98
CA ALA A 174 -4.71 -11.86 -2.18
C ALA A 174 -4.11 -10.53 -2.66
N VAL A 175 -2.99 -10.09 -2.06
CA VAL A 175 -2.28 -8.89 -2.50
C VAL A 175 -1.64 -9.09 -3.87
N VAL A 176 -1.06 -10.27 -4.14
CA VAL A 176 -0.53 -10.63 -5.47
C VAL A 176 -1.62 -10.52 -6.55
N ALA A 177 -2.82 -11.06 -6.30
CA ALA A 177 -3.93 -10.99 -7.25
C ALA A 177 -4.40 -9.54 -7.49
N GLN A 178 -4.45 -8.72 -6.44
CA GLN A 178 -4.79 -7.30 -6.57
C GLN A 178 -3.73 -6.53 -7.38
N MET A 179 -2.44 -6.80 -7.13
CA MET A 179 -1.34 -6.20 -7.90
C MET A 179 -1.41 -6.62 -9.37
N GLN A 180 -1.67 -7.90 -9.65
CA GLN A 180 -1.86 -8.40 -11.01
C GLN A 180 -3.00 -7.66 -11.74
N GLN A 181 -4.17 -7.51 -11.10
CA GLN A 181 -5.31 -6.79 -11.69
C GLN A 181 -4.95 -5.34 -12.05
N LYS A 182 -4.20 -4.65 -11.18
CA LYS A 182 -3.71 -3.29 -11.42
C LYS A 182 -2.70 -3.25 -12.56
N ASN A 183 -1.74 -4.15 -12.56
CA ASN A 183 -0.73 -4.28 -13.62
C ASN A 183 -1.39 -4.49 -14.98
N GLU A 184 -2.40 -5.35 -15.06
CA GLU A 184 -3.15 -5.57 -16.29
C GLU A 184 -3.95 -4.34 -16.75
N ALA A 185 -4.55 -3.60 -15.81
CA ALA A 185 -5.23 -2.35 -16.13
C ALA A 185 -4.26 -1.29 -16.68
N PHE A 186 -3.10 -1.16 -16.03
CA PHE A 186 -2.03 -0.28 -16.48
C PHE A 186 -1.50 -0.65 -17.86
N VAL A 187 -1.25 -1.95 -18.12
CA VAL A 187 -0.82 -2.42 -19.45
C VAL A 187 -1.86 -2.07 -20.51
N ARG A 188 -3.15 -2.27 -20.24
CA ARG A 188 -4.24 -1.92 -21.19
C ARG A 188 -4.25 -0.42 -21.50
N GLU A 189 -4.08 0.42 -20.49
CA GLU A 189 -4.00 1.87 -20.65
C GLU A 189 -2.78 2.26 -21.50
N MET A 190 -1.59 1.76 -21.16
CA MET A 190 -0.35 2.09 -21.89
C MET A 190 -0.37 1.61 -23.34
N GLN A 191 -1.02 0.48 -23.63
CA GLN A 191 -1.22 -0.01 -24.99
C GLN A 191 -2.09 0.94 -25.83
N GLN A 192 -3.08 1.62 -25.24
CA GLN A 192 -3.90 2.61 -25.95
C GLN A 192 -3.06 3.81 -26.43
N TYR A 193 -1.97 4.11 -25.73
CA TYR A 193 -1.03 5.18 -26.10
C TYR A 193 0.14 4.69 -26.98
N GLY A 194 0.10 3.45 -27.48
CA GLY A 194 1.14 2.91 -28.37
C GLY A 194 2.47 2.65 -27.67
N SER A 195 2.48 2.54 -26.34
CA SER A 195 3.69 2.23 -25.57
C SER A 195 4.16 0.80 -25.84
N GLY A 196 5.49 0.60 -25.72
CA GLY A 196 6.11 -0.72 -25.85
C GLY A 196 5.57 -1.74 -24.86
N ARG A 197 5.85 -3.03 -25.10
CA ARG A 197 5.41 -4.13 -24.22
C ARG A 197 6.09 -4.03 -22.86
N ILE A 198 5.30 -3.71 -21.83
CA ILE A 198 5.70 -3.75 -20.42
C ILE A 198 5.18 -5.06 -19.83
N THR A 199 6.04 -5.76 -19.08
CA THR A 199 5.64 -6.92 -18.27
C THR A 199 5.88 -6.65 -16.79
N PHE A 200 5.23 -7.42 -15.93
CA PHE A 200 5.32 -7.26 -14.49
C PHE A 200 5.65 -8.59 -13.82
N ASN A 201 6.44 -8.53 -12.76
CA ASN A 201 6.62 -9.60 -11.79
C ASN A 201 6.28 -9.05 -10.40
N GLN A 202 5.22 -9.57 -9.77
CA GLN A 202 4.76 -9.12 -8.47
C GLN A 202 4.82 -10.24 -7.43
N THR A 203 5.28 -9.88 -6.23
CA THR A 203 5.30 -10.76 -5.07
C THR A 203 4.81 -9.99 -3.85
N ALA A 204 4.19 -10.67 -2.89
CA ALA A 204 3.76 -10.04 -1.65
C ALA A 204 3.82 -11.02 -0.49
N VAL A 205 4.21 -10.56 0.69
CA VAL A 205 4.36 -11.40 1.88
C VAL A 205 3.68 -10.79 3.10
N ASN A 206 3.20 -11.68 3.97
CA ASN A 206 2.88 -11.39 5.35
C ASN A 206 3.95 -12.04 6.23
N ALA A 207 4.66 -11.26 7.04
CA ALA A 207 5.70 -11.78 7.91
C ALA A 207 5.40 -11.51 9.39
N ASP A 208 5.80 -12.44 10.24
CA ASP A 208 5.84 -12.26 11.69
C ASP A 208 7.29 -11.92 12.08
N VAL A 209 7.47 -10.83 12.82
CA VAL A 209 8.80 -10.30 13.17
C VAL A 209 8.91 -10.06 14.68
N ARG A 210 10.13 -10.11 15.22
CA ARG A 210 10.42 -9.85 16.63
C ARG A 210 11.60 -8.90 16.79
N TRP A 211 11.50 -8.01 17.75
CA TRP A 211 12.58 -7.12 18.15
C TRP A 211 13.19 -7.57 19.49
N ARG A 212 14.44 -7.16 19.70
CA ARG A 212 15.17 -7.44 20.95
C ARG A 212 14.60 -6.72 22.17
N ASP A 213 13.77 -5.70 21.97
CA ASP A 213 13.11 -4.92 23.02
C ASP A 213 11.85 -5.61 23.60
N GLY A 214 11.55 -6.83 23.17
CA GLY A 214 10.37 -7.58 23.62
C GLY A 214 9.09 -7.26 22.84
N THR A 215 9.16 -6.45 21.79
CA THR A 215 8.04 -6.25 20.87
C THR A 215 8.03 -7.29 19.75
N ALA A 216 6.84 -7.53 19.21
CA ALA A 216 6.60 -8.35 18.03
C ALA A 216 5.77 -7.55 17.02
N GLY A 217 5.70 -8.05 15.78
CA GLY A 217 4.92 -7.36 14.77
C GLY A 217 4.53 -8.21 13.58
N PHE A 218 3.55 -7.69 12.85
CA PHE A 218 3.15 -8.19 11.54
C PHE A 218 3.63 -7.21 10.48
N VAL A 219 4.23 -7.73 9.41
CA VAL A 219 4.62 -6.97 8.23
C VAL A 219 3.76 -7.40 7.06
N ILE A 220 3.15 -6.45 6.35
CA ILE A 220 2.51 -6.67 5.04
C ILE A 220 3.34 -5.91 4.02
N LEU A 221 3.90 -6.64 3.07
CA LEU A 221 4.83 -6.10 2.09
C LEU A 221 4.49 -6.59 0.68
N GLY A 222 4.37 -5.68 -0.27
CA GLY A 222 4.33 -5.99 -1.71
C GLY A 222 5.56 -5.47 -2.44
N VAL A 223 6.00 -6.18 -3.47
CA VAL A 223 7.02 -5.73 -4.42
C VAL A 223 6.54 -6.01 -5.84
N ASN A 224 6.54 -4.96 -6.66
CA ASN A 224 6.17 -5.01 -8.07
C ASN A 224 7.39 -4.63 -8.91
N VAL A 225 7.78 -5.49 -9.84
CA VAL A 225 8.87 -5.21 -10.78
C VAL A 225 8.25 -5.03 -12.16
N SER A 226 8.28 -3.81 -12.69
CA SER A 226 7.96 -3.56 -14.10
C SER A 226 9.22 -3.73 -14.95
N ILE A 227 9.04 -4.36 -16.11
CA ILE A 227 10.11 -4.71 -17.03
C ILE A 227 9.75 -4.13 -18.40
N GLY A 228 10.62 -3.26 -18.92
CA GLY A 228 10.48 -2.63 -20.22
C GLY A 228 11.78 -2.69 -21.01
N GLY A 229 11.70 -2.40 -22.31
CA GLY A 229 12.87 -2.31 -23.19
C GLY A 229 13.08 -0.90 -23.70
N VAL A 230 14.34 -0.45 -23.73
CA VAL A 230 14.75 0.78 -24.42
C VAL A 230 15.66 0.40 -25.59
N PRO A 231 15.25 0.70 -26.83
CA PRO A 231 16.11 0.47 -27.98
C PRO A 231 17.28 1.47 -27.97
N ASN A 232 18.48 0.96 -28.21
CA ASN A 232 19.65 1.78 -28.49
C ASN A 232 19.65 2.15 -29.98
N ILE A 233 19.39 3.43 -30.25
CA ILE A 233 19.30 3.96 -31.61
C ILE A 233 20.64 4.00 -32.36
N TYR A 234 21.77 3.83 -31.66
CA TYR A 234 23.10 3.96 -32.24
C TYR A 234 23.67 2.63 -32.75
N ASP A 235 23.37 1.52 -32.08
CA ASP A 235 23.87 0.19 -32.45
C ASP A 235 22.75 -0.84 -32.75
N GLY A 236 21.48 -0.44 -32.63
CA GLY A 236 20.33 -1.30 -32.89
C GLY A 236 20.08 -2.36 -31.81
N THR A 237 20.84 -2.36 -30.72
CA THR A 237 20.60 -3.25 -29.57
C THR A 237 19.45 -2.73 -28.71
N SER A 238 19.01 -3.50 -27.71
CA SER A 238 18.02 -3.05 -26.73
C SER A 238 18.52 -3.35 -25.32
N SER A 239 18.35 -2.40 -24.41
CA SER A 239 18.60 -2.60 -22.98
C SER A 239 17.28 -2.82 -22.24
N THR A 240 17.32 -3.67 -21.22
CA THR A 240 16.18 -3.92 -20.33
C THR A 240 16.23 -2.96 -19.17
N ILE A 241 15.10 -2.29 -18.92
CA ILE A 241 14.89 -1.45 -17.75
C ILE A 241 13.96 -2.17 -16.79
N TYR A 242 14.34 -2.16 -15.52
CA TYR A 242 13.55 -2.63 -14.41
C TYR A 242 13.20 -1.47 -13.52
N THR A 243 11.93 -1.37 -13.14
CA THR A 243 11.49 -0.48 -12.06
C THR A 243 10.87 -1.33 -10.97
N THR A 244 11.48 -1.32 -9.79
CA THR A 244 11.01 -2.06 -8.62
C THR A 244 10.30 -1.09 -7.69
N GLU A 245 9.01 -1.32 -7.43
CA GLU A 245 8.23 -0.60 -6.44
C GLU A 245 7.97 -1.49 -5.23
N ALA A 246 8.37 -1.05 -4.04
CA ALA A 246 8.02 -1.69 -2.79
C ALA A 246 6.81 -0.99 -2.16
N SER A 247 5.62 -1.60 -2.33
CA SER A 247 4.32 -1.12 -1.86
C SER A 247 3.28 -2.25 -1.91
N PRO A 248 2.35 -2.38 -0.93
CA PRO A 248 2.31 -1.63 0.34
C PRO A 248 3.48 -2.02 1.25
N ARG A 249 3.81 -1.16 2.22
CA ARG A 249 4.82 -1.42 3.25
C ARG A 249 4.22 -1.08 4.62
N ILE A 250 3.63 -2.06 5.29
CA ILE A 250 2.85 -1.85 6.51
C ILE A 250 3.45 -2.67 7.64
N VAL A 251 3.59 -2.06 8.82
CA VAL A 251 4.04 -2.74 10.05
C VAL A 251 3.07 -2.48 11.18
N PHE A 252 2.60 -3.54 11.82
CA PHE A 252 1.81 -3.49 13.04
C PHE A 252 2.62 -4.06 14.20
N LYS A 253 3.00 -3.24 15.18
CA LYS A 253 3.74 -3.65 16.37
C LYS A 253 2.82 -3.84 17.57
N TYR A 254 3.15 -4.82 18.42
CA TYR A 254 2.42 -5.18 19.63
C TYR A 254 3.37 -5.84 20.66
N PRO A 255 2.99 -5.92 21.95
CA PRO A 255 3.76 -6.65 22.96
C PRO A 255 3.78 -8.15 22.69
N GLN A 256 4.91 -8.82 22.94
CA GLN A 256 4.95 -10.28 22.85
C GLN A 256 3.90 -10.94 23.77
N GLY A 257 3.26 -11.99 23.26
CA GLY A 257 2.15 -12.68 23.95
C GLY A 257 0.76 -12.17 23.58
N GLU A 258 0.62 -11.01 22.93
CA GLU A 258 -0.68 -10.43 22.56
C GLU A 258 -1.05 -10.66 21.07
N GLU A 259 -0.46 -11.68 20.44
CA GLU A 259 -0.55 -11.92 18.99
C GLU A 259 -1.99 -12.05 18.47
N GLU A 260 -2.83 -12.80 19.17
CA GLU A 260 -4.20 -13.07 18.73
C GLU A 260 -5.06 -11.80 18.75
N GLY A 261 -4.92 -10.98 19.80
CA GLY A 261 -5.58 -9.68 19.91
C GLY A 261 -5.08 -8.72 18.84
N ALA A 262 -3.75 -8.64 18.67
CA ALA A 262 -3.11 -7.85 17.63
C ALA A 262 -3.61 -8.20 16.22
N ARG A 263 -3.80 -9.50 15.93
CA ARG A 263 -4.26 -9.97 14.62
C ARG A 263 -5.70 -9.54 14.34
N ARG A 264 -6.59 -9.65 15.34
CA ARG A 264 -7.97 -9.14 15.22
C ARG A 264 -8.02 -7.65 14.99
N GLN A 265 -7.22 -6.90 15.74
CA GLN A 265 -7.17 -5.45 15.63
C GLN A 265 -6.59 -5.00 14.29
N LEU A 266 -5.51 -5.61 13.82
CA LEU A 266 -4.97 -5.35 12.49
C LEU A 266 -6.01 -5.66 11.40
N ALA A 267 -6.72 -6.78 11.51
CA ALA A 267 -7.77 -7.13 10.55
C ALA A 267 -8.89 -6.07 10.52
N ALA A 268 -9.35 -5.60 11.70
CA ALA A 268 -10.35 -4.54 11.79
C ALA A 268 -9.86 -3.25 11.12
N ILE A 269 -8.65 -2.80 11.47
CA ILE A 269 -8.02 -1.61 10.90
C ILE A 269 -7.89 -1.74 9.37
N MET A 270 -7.29 -2.82 8.86
CA MET A 270 -7.10 -3.02 7.42
C MET A 270 -8.43 -3.14 6.65
N SER A 271 -9.45 -3.78 7.22
CA SER A 271 -10.77 -3.94 6.60
C SER A 271 -11.50 -2.61 6.39
N SER A 272 -11.14 -1.60 7.18
CA SER A 272 -11.77 -0.29 7.18
C SER A 272 -11.10 0.73 6.25
N PHE A 273 -9.95 0.40 5.68
CA PHE A 273 -9.23 1.31 4.79
C PHE A 273 -10.10 1.67 3.57
N ARG A 274 -10.26 2.97 3.31
CA ARG A 274 -10.99 3.50 2.16
C ARG A 274 -10.16 4.58 1.49
N THR A 275 -10.12 4.56 0.16
CA THR A 275 -9.63 5.67 -0.64
C THR A 275 -10.80 6.55 -1.06
N ASN A 276 -10.64 7.87 -0.95
CA ASN A 276 -11.64 8.81 -1.45
C ASN A 276 -11.64 8.78 -2.99
N PRO A 277 -12.74 8.38 -3.65
CA PRO A 277 -12.79 8.28 -5.11
C PRO A 277 -12.61 9.64 -5.80
N ALA A 278 -13.06 10.75 -5.20
CA ALA A 278 -12.88 12.08 -5.78
C ALA A 278 -11.41 12.48 -5.83
N TRP A 279 -10.68 12.23 -4.75
CA TRP A 279 -9.23 12.46 -4.69
C TRP A 279 -8.50 11.54 -5.66
N ALA A 280 -8.79 10.23 -5.65
CA ALA A 280 -8.14 9.27 -6.55
C ALA A 280 -8.35 9.62 -8.04
N ASN A 281 -9.58 9.98 -8.42
CA ASN A 281 -9.88 10.39 -9.79
C ASN A 281 -9.14 11.68 -10.18
N ALA A 282 -9.00 12.64 -9.26
CA ALA A 282 -8.27 13.88 -9.52
C ALA A 282 -6.77 13.65 -9.69
N VAL A 283 -6.17 12.81 -8.85
CA VAL A 283 -4.74 12.44 -8.95
C VAL A 283 -4.47 11.68 -10.25
N ASN A 284 -5.29 10.67 -10.56
CA ASN A 284 -5.16 9.91 -11.80
C ASN A 284 -5.35 10.80 -13.04
N GLY A 285 -6.28 11.77 -12.96
CA GLY A 285 -6.52 12.74 -14.03
C GLY A 285 -5.39 13.77 -14.20
N TYR A 286 -4.59 14.04 -13.15
CA TYR A 286 -3.44 14.96 -13.25
C TYR A 286 -2.37 14.42 -14.21
N GLY A 287 -2.16 13.11 -14.23
CA GLY A 287 -1.27 12.43 -15.19
C GLY A 287 -1.70 12.58 -16.65
N ASN A 288 -3.01 12.66 -16.91
CA ASN A 288 -3.58 12.72 -18.26
C ASN A 288 -3.67 14.14 -18.84
N LYS A 289 -3.37 15.19 -18.05
CA LYS A 289 -3.41 16.59 -18.52
C LYS A 289 -2.03 17.14 -18.91
N GLY A 290 -1.03 16.26 -19.02
CA GLY A 290 0.34 16.57 -19.38
C GLY A 290 0.72 16.25 -20.83
N THR A 291 -0.19 16.42 -21.79
CA THR A 291 0.13 16.51 -23.24
C THR A 291 -0.88 17.40 -23.96
#